data_AF-A0A7S0KTN6-F1
#
_entry.id   AF-A0A7S0KTN6-F1
#
_cell.length_a   1.000
_cell.length_b   1.000
_cell.length_c   1.000
_cell.angle_alpha   90.00
_cell.angle_beta   90.00
_cell.angle_gamma   90.00
#
_symmetry.space_group_name_H-M   'P 1'
#
loop_
_entity.id
_entity.type
_entity.pdbx_description
1 polymer ?
#
loop_
_entity_poly.entity_id
_entity_poly.type
_entity_poly.pdbx_seq_one_letter_code
_entity_poly.pdbx_strand_id
1 'polypeptide(L)'
;AAAMSGAVIQNLTADAGEAVEAARAKEEANARASRALAERIMGDGAGEVAFAGEAPLESQVYWWHDKYRPRKPKYFNRVHTGYEWNKYNQTHYDHDNPPPKTVQGYKFNIFYPDLIDKSTAPTYTIMPDGSKHGETCILRIHAGPPYEDIAFKIVNKEWEYASKKGFRCSFERGIFHLYINFKRARYRR
;
A
#
# COMPACT_ATOMS: atom_id res chain seq x y z
N ALA A 1 17.20 40.80 -49.11
CA ALA A 1 16.82 40.74 -47.68
C ALA A 1 15.70 39.71 -47.52
N ALA A 2 15.95 38.58 -46.85
CA ALA A 2 14.95 37.73 -46.18
C ALA A 2 15.57 36.35 -45.87
N ALA A 3 16.17 36.18 -44.68
CA ALA A 3 16.55 34.88 -44.15
C ALA A 3 16.64 34.94 -42.62
N MET A 4 15.52 35.12 -41.92
CA MET A 4 15.42 35.00 -40.46
C MET A 4 13.99 34.64 -40.04
N SER A 5 13.54 33.39 -40.24
CA SER A 5 12.28 32.90 -39.62
C SER A 5 12.23 31.37 -39.54
N GLY A 6 13.30 30.74 -39.05
CA GLY A 6 13.35 29.28 -38.88
C GLY A 6 13.61 28.80 -37.44
N ALA A 7 14.08 29.67 -36.54
CA ALA A 7 14.65 29.24 -35.25
C ALA A 7 13.69 29.33 -34.05
N VAL A 8 12.47 29.89 -34.21
CA VAL A 8 11.60 30.20 -33.05
C VAL A 8 10.67 29.04 -32.66
N ILE A 9 10.39 28.09 -33.57
CA ILE A 9 9.41 27.01 -33.30
C ILE A 9 10.03 25.75 -32.66
N GLN A 10 11.36 25.57 -32.75
CA GLN A 10 12.02 24.37 -32.19
C GLN A 10 12.19 24.41 -30.66
N ASN A 11 12.22 25.59 -30.04
CA ASN A 11 12.55 25.72 -28.61
C ASN A 11 11.34 25.52 -27.66
N LEU A 12 10.11 25.63 -28.15
CA LEU A 12 8.89 25.47 -27.32
C LEU A 12 8.55 24.00 -26.99
N THR A 13 9.00 23.06 -27.83
CA THR A 13 8.73 21.61 -27.63
C THR A 13 9.79 20.94 -26.75
N ALA A 14 11.03 21.44 -26.79
CA ALA A 14 12.13 20.97 -25.95
C ALA A 14 11.91 21.34 -24.46
N ASP A 15 11.48 22.57 -24.18
CA ASP A 15 11.23 23.08 -22.82
C ASP A 15 10.07 22.32 -22.12
N ALA A 16 9.02 21.98 -22.89
CA ALA A 16 7.91 21.16 -22.39
C ALA A 16 8.34 19.70 -22.11
N GLY A 17 9.22 19.13 -22.93
CA GLY A 17 9.76 17.77 -22.70
C GLY A 17 10.67 17.71 -21.47
N GLU A 18 11.53 18.72 -21.29
CA GLU A 18 12.44 18.82 -20.15
C GLU A 18 11.69 19.03 -18.83
N ALA A 19 10.62 19.83 -18.83
CA ALA A 19 9.73 19.99 -17.68
C ALA A 19 8.99 18.70 -17.28
N VAL A 20 8.57 17.89 -18.26
CA VAL A 20 7.91 16.60 -18.01
C VAL A 20 8.89 15.58 -17.43
N GLU A 21 10.11 15.50 -17.97
CA GLU A 21 11.15 14.61 -17.42
C GLU A 21 11.63 15.06 -16.04
N ALA A 22 11.75 16.37 -15.80
CA ALA A 22 12.05 16.91 -14.47
C ALA A 22 10.93 16.57 -13.45
N ALA A 23 9.66 16.64 -13.86
CA ALA A 23 8.54 16.26 -13.01
C ALA A 23 8.55 14.76 -12.69
N ARG A 24 8.84 13.90 -13.67
CA ARG A 24 8.98 12.45 -13.47
C ARG A 24 10.16 12.11 -12.57
N ALA A 25 11.32 12.72 -12.78
CA ALA A 25 12.50 12.53 -11.95
C ALA A 25 12.24 12.95 -10.49
N LYS A 26 11.54 14.07 -10.30
CA LYS A 26 11.10 14.53 -8.98
C LYS A 26 10.13 13.54 -8.31
N GLU A 27 9.20 12.98 -9.08
CA GLU A 27 8.27 11.94 -8.59
C GLU A 27 9.02 10.66 -8.18
N GLU A 28 9.97 10.20 -8.99
CA GLU A 28 10.79 9.04 -8.68
C GLU A 28 11.67 9.26 -7.44
N ALA A 29 12.30 10.43 -7.33
CA ALA A 29 13.07 10.81 -6.15
C ALA A 29 12.20 10.84 -4.89
N ASN A 30 10.98 11.40 -5.00
CA ASN A 30 10.03 11.45 -3.88
C ASN A 30 9.53 10.04 -3.51
N ALA A 31 9.28 9.17 -4.49
CA ALA A 31 8.92 7.78 -4.26
C ALA A 31 10.06 7.00 -3.60
N ARG A 32 11.32 7.21 -4.02
CA ARG A 32 12.51 6.61 -3.38
C ARG A 32 12.68 7.09 -1.94
N ALA A 33 12.55 8.40 -1.70
CA ALA A 33 12.64 8.98 -0.36
C ALA A 33 11.51 8.47 0.56
N SER A 34 10.28 8.42 0.05
CA SER A 34 9.14 7.90 0.80
C SER A 34 9.29 6.41 1.10
N ARG A 35 9.80 5.62 0.15
CA ARG A 35 10.11 4.20 0.36
C ARG A 35 11.17 4.01 1.44
N ALA A 36 12.27 4.77 1.38
CA ALA A 36 13.31 4.72 2.39
C ALA A 36 12.77 5.11 3.78
N LEU A 37 11.87 6.11 3.85
CA LEU A 37 11.19 6.47 5.08
C LEU A 37 10.28 5.34 5.59
N ALA A 38 9.50 4.71 4.71
CA ALA A 38 8.65 3.58 5.07
C ALA A 38 9.48 2.38 5.55
N GLU A 39 10.61 2.07 4.92
CA GLU A 39 11.55 1.02 5.34
C GLU A 39 12.14 1.33 6.72
N ARG A 40 12.54 2.59 6.97
CA ARG A 40 13.02 3.04 8.29
C ARG A 40 11.95 2.95 9.37
N ILE A 41 10.70 3.32 9.06
CA ILE A 41 9.58 3.27 10.00
C ILE A 41 9.16 1.84 10.30
N MET A 42 9.16 0.96 9.29
CA MET A 42 8.76 -0.43 9.45
C MET A 42 9.78 -1.29 10.20
N GLY A 43 11.07 -0.95 10.08
CA GLY A 43 12.17 -1.76 10.58
C GLY A 43 12.40 -3.03 9.76
N ASP A 44 13.50 -3.73 10.07
CA ASP A 44 13.78 -5.06 9.54
C ASP A 44 13.14 -6.12 10.45
N GLY A 45 11.85 -6.38 10.20
CA GLY A 45 11.09 -7.36 10.98
C GLY A 45 11.38 -8.77 10.49
N ALA A 46 12.03 -9.59 11.32
CA ALA A 46 12.21 -11.02 11.04
C ALA A 46 10.84 -11.69 10.77
N GLY A 47 10.70 -12.33 9.59
CA GLY A 47 9.46 -13.01 9.16
C GLY A 47 8.49 -12.16 8.33
N GLU A 48 8.86 -10.93 7.98
CA GLU A 48 8.10 -10.11 7.02
C GLU A 48 8.57 -10.37 5.58
N VAL A 49 7.62 -10.58 4.67
CA VAL A 49 7.89 -10.74 3.23
C VAL A 49 7.08 -9.74 2.41
N ALA A 50 7.57 -9.35 1.24
CA ALA A 50 6.84 -8.42 0.36
C ALA A 50 5.49 -9.01 -0.05
N PHE A 51 4.46 -8.17 -0.12
CA PHE A 51 3.09 -8.57 -0.44
C PHE A 51 2.53 -7.76 -1.61
N ALA A 52 2.00 -8.44 -2.63
CA ALA A 52 1.47 -7.84 -3.85
C ALA A 52 0.06 -8.37 -4.21
N GLY A 53 -0.75 -8.75 -3.21
CA GLY A 53 -2.10 -9.29 -3.43
C GLY A 53 -3.14 -8.21 -3.73
N GLU A 54 -2.91 -7.41 -4.77
CA GLU A 54 -3.87 -6.41 -5.26
C GLU A 54 -5.12 -7.10 -5.81
N ALA A 55 -6.30 -6.62 -5.40
CA ALA A 55 -7.58 -7.09 -5.91
C ALA A 55 -8.06 -6.15 -7.03
N PRO A 56 -8.53 -6.68 -8.17
CA PRO A 56 -9.03 -5.83 -9.25
C PRO A 56 -10.28 -5.08 -8.76
N LEU A 57 -10.24 -3.76 -8.87
CA LEU A 57 -11.41 -2.90 -8.70
C LEU A 57 -11.95 -2.51 -10.06
N GLU A 58 -13.27 -2.39 -10.17
CA GLU A 58 -13.89 -1.84 -11.37
C GLU A 58 -13.48 -0.38 -11.54
N SER A 59 -13.14 -0.02 -12.78
CA SER A 59 -12.80 1.35 -13.16
C SER A 59 -13.99 2.27 -12.90
N GLN A 60 -13.88 3.14 -11.91
CA GLN A 60 -14.93 4.12 -11.59
C GLN A 60 -14.67 5.43 -12.33
N VAL A 61 -15.73 6.03 -12.89
CA VAL A 61 -15.65 7.38 -13.47
C VAL A 61 -15.74 8.38 -12.33
N TYR A 62 -14.60 8.96 -11.97
CA TYR A 62 -14.55 9.95 -10.92
C TYR A 62 -15.01 11.33 -11.42
N TRP A 63 -15.73 12.08 -10.58
CA TRP A 63 -16.22 13.44 -10.88
C TRP A 63 -15.10 14.47 -11.19
N TRP A 64 -13.85 14.10 -10.90
CA TRP A 64 -12.66 14.92 -11.12
C TRP A 64 -11.81 14.48 -12.33
N HIS A 65 -12.22 13.44 -13.08
CA HIS A 65 -11.38 12.87 -14.15
C HIS A 65 -11.05 13.86 -15.27
N ASP A 66 -11.92 14.86 -15.52
CA ASP A 66 -11.69 15.92 -16.49
C ASP A 66 -10.62 16.93 -16.04
N LYS A 67 -10.46 17.10 -14.72
CA LYS A 67 -9.56 18.09 -14.12
C LYS A 67 -8.19 17.52 -13.80
N TYR A 68 -8.13 16.24 -13.44
CA TYR A 68 -6.88 15.58 -13.07
C TYR A 68 -6.81 14.18 -13.69
N ARG A 69 -5.63 13.83 -14.22
CA ARG A 69 -5.38 12.47 -14.71
C ARG A 69 -5.39 11.49 -13.53
N PRO A 70 -6.28 10.47 -13.50
CA PRO A 70 -6.28 9.44 -12.47
C PRO A 70 -4.93 8.75 -12.36
N ARG A 71 -4.46 8.54 -11.13
CA ARG A 71 -3.17 7.91 -10.83
C ARG A 71 -3.36 6.74 -9.88
N LYS A 72 -2.69 5.63 -10.16
CA LYS A 72 -2.57 4.52 -9.20
C LYS A 72 -1.52 4.86 -8.14
N PRO A 73 -1.84 4.74 -6.84
CA PRO A 73 -0.88 4.99 -5.80
C PRO A 73 0.22 3.91 -5.80
N LYS A 74 1.45 4.33 -5.48
CA LYS A 74 2.54 3.39 -5.24
C LYS A 74 2.37 2.81 -3.83
N TYR A 75 2.75 1.56 -3.62
CA TYR A 75 2.69 0.95 -2.29
C TYR A 75 3.91 0.10 -2.02
N PHE A 76 4.21 -0.07 -0.73
CA PHE A 76 5.21 -1.00 -0.23
C PHE A 76 4.61 -1.76 0.94
N ASN A 77 4.04 -2.91 0.60
CA ASN A 77 3.31 -3.75 1.55
C ASN A 77 4.15 -4.96 1.95
N ARG A 78 4.03 -5.34 3.21
CA ARG A 78 4.63 -6.56 3.77
C ARG A 78 3.56 -7.40 4.44
N VAL A 79 3.70 -8.71 4.33
CA VAL A 79 2.93 -9.68 5.09
C VAL A 79 3.81 -10.27 6.18
N HIS A 80 3.34 -10.20 7.43
CA HIS A 80 4.02 -10.79 8.56
C HIS A 80 3.60 -12.25 8.67
N THR A 81 4.57 -13.15 8.46
CA THR A 81 4.36 -14.60 8.52
C THR A 81 5.11 -15.17 9.70
N GLY A 82 4.54 -16.17 10.36
CA GLY A 82 5.19 -16.81 11.48
C GLY A 82 4.63 -18.17 11.80
N TYR A 83 5.27 -18.85 12.74
CA TYR A 83 4.85 -20.16 13.22
C TYR A 83 3.81 -20.01 14.31
N GLU A 84 2.78 -20.85 14.24
CA GLU A 84 1.75 -20.94 15.28
C GLU A 84 1.91 -22.26 16.03
N TRP A 85 2.51 -22.22 17.22
CA TRP A 85 2.71 -23.40 18.06
C TRP A 85 1.45 -23.74 18.87
N ASN A 86 0.40 -24.18 18.19
CA ASN A 86 -0.78 -24.73 18.85
C ASN A 86 -0.51 -26.15 19.39
N LYS A 87 -1.41 -26.68 20.23
CA LYS A 87 -1.23 -28.01 20.86
C LYS A 87 -1.04 -29.14 19.83
N TYR A 88 -1.71 -29.05 18.69
CA TYR A 88 -1.58 -30.01 17.60
C TYR A 88 -0.20 -29.94 16.94
N ASN A 89 0.25 -28.72 16.61
CA ASN A 89 1.54 -28.47 15.98
C ASN A 89 2.69 -28.87 16.90
N GLN A 90 2.56 -28.65 18.21
CA GLN A 90 3.53 -29.11 19.21
C GLN A 90 3.72 -30.64 19.24
N THR A 91 2.74 -31.42 18.73
CA THR A 91 2.84 -32.89 18.69
C THR A 91 3.33 -33.44 17.36
N HIS A 92 3.44 -32.61 16.32
CA HIS A 92 3.73 -33.05 14.94
C HIS A 92 4.90 -32.31 14.30
N TYR A 93 5.35 -31.22 14.90
CA TYR A 93 6.44 -30.40 14.41
C TYR A 93 7.43 -30.13 15.54
N ASP A 94 8.70 -30.04 15.16
CA ASP A 94 9.82 -29.78 16.08
C ASP A 94 10.57 -28.53 15.62
N HIS A 95 11.59 -28.11 16.38
CA HIS A 95 12.39 -26.94 16.01
C HIS A 95 13.11 -27.08 14.66
N ASP A 96 13.53 -28.31 14.32
CA ASP A 96 14.20 -28.61 13.05
C ASP A 96 13.22 -28.76 11.89
N ASN A 97 11.96 -29.11 12.17
CA ASN A 97 10.88 -29.24 11.21
C ASN A 97 9.68 -28.41 11.67
N PRO A 98 9.76 -27.07 11.59
CA PRO A 98 8.71 -26.20 12.11
C PRO A 98 7.43 -26.32 11.29
N PRO A 99 6.26 -25.98 11.88
CA PRO A 99 4.99 -26.01 11.17
C PRO A 99 5.00 -25.05 9.96
N PRO A 100 4.11 -25.23 8.98
CA PRO A 100 3.94 -24.27 7.90
C PRO A 100 3.67 -22.85 8.44
N LYS A 101 4.30 -21.85 7.84
CA LYS A 101 4.11 -20.45 8.25
C LYS A 101 2.69 -20.01 7.94
N THR A 102 2.04 -19.40 8.92
CA THR A 102 0.73 -18.78 8.77
C THR A 102 0.85 -17.26 8.76
N VAL A 103 -0.09 -16.59 8.11
CA VAL A 103 -0.15 -15.12 8.12
C VAL A 103 -0.59 -14.66 9.50
N GLN A 104 0.24 -13.85 10.14
CA GLN A 104 -0.01 -13.27 11.47
C GLN A 104 -0.45 -11.81 11.40
N GLY A 105 -0.19 -11.12 10.29
CA GLY A 105 -0.56 -9.73 10.11
C GLY A 105 -0.10 -9.17 8.78
N TYR A 106 -0.43 -7.90 8.53
CA TYR A 106 -0.06 -7.16 7.33
C TYR A 106 0.42 -5.76 7.71
N LYS A 107 1.37 -5.24 6.95
CA LYS A 107 1.84 -3.86 7.01
C LYS A 107 1.66 -3.23 5.64
N PHE A 108 0.70 -2.32 5.52
CA PHE A 108 0.47 -1.54 4.31
C PHE A 108 1.14 -0.18 4.46
N ASN A 109 1.92 0.20 3.44
CA ASN A 109 2.42 1.57 3.31
C ASN A 109 2.09 2.05 1.90
N ILE A 110 1.20 3.02 1.81
CA ILE A 110 0.69 3.50 0.52
C ILE A 110 1.08 4.96 0.38
N PHE A 111 1.65 5.26 -0.78
CA PHE A 111 2.27 6.55 -1.08
C PHE A 111 1.29 7.43 -1.86
N TYR A 112 0.95 8.56 -1.24
CA TYR A 112 0.12 9.65 -1.76
C TYR A 112 0.86 11.00 -1.71
N PRO A 113 2.04 11.14 -2.36
CA PRO A 113 2.82 12.39 -2.32
C PRO A 113 2.08 13.60 -2.93
N ASP A 114 1.28 13.36 -3.97
CA ASP A 114 0.65 14.40 -4.79
C ASP A 114 -0.84 14.58 -4.46
N LEU A 115 -1.25 14.20 -3.24
CA LEU A 115 -2.62 14.39 -2.80
C LEU A 115 -2.93 15.90 -2.77
N ILE A 116 -4.01 16.30 -3.44
CA ILE A 116 -4.38 17.73 -3.56
C ILE A 116 -4.74 18.29 -2.19
N ASP A 117 -5.60 17.57 -1.47
CA ASP A 117 -5.96 17.89 -0.11
C ASP A 117 -5.19 17.00 0.87
N LYS A 118 -4.11 17.53 1.44
CA LYS A 118 -3.29 16.84 2.45
C LYS A 118 -3.93 16.86 3.84
N SER A 119 -5.02 17.61 4.05
CA SER A 119 -5.73 17.65 5.32
C SER A 119 -6.66 16.45 5.50
N THR A 120 -7.19 15.92 4.40
CA THR A 120 -8.02 14.72 4.40
C THR A 120 -7.17 13.46 4.35
N ALA A 121 -7.26 12.65 5.41
CA ALA A 121 -6.55 11.37 5.48
C ALA A 121 -7.27 10.29 4.64
N PRO A 122 -6.54 9.39 3.96
CA PRO A 122 -7.12 8.21 3.32
C PRO A 122 -7.86 7.33 4.34
N THR A 123 -8.95 6.71 3.90
CA THR A 123 -9.77 5.82 4.73
C THR A 123 -9.75 4.41 4.16
N TYR A 124 -10.16 3.41 4.96
CA TYR A 124 -10.23 2.03 4.51
C TYR A 124 -11.58 1.40 4.83
N THR A 125 -12.00 0.47 3.98
CA THR A 125 -13.20 -0.34 4.14
C THR A 125 -12.86 -1.81 3.89
N ILE A 126 -13.55 -2.69 4.61
CA ILE A 126 -13.39 -4.14 4.44
C ILE A 126 -14.66 -4.66 3.78
N MET A 127 -14.50 -5.33 2.65
CA MET A 127 -15.59 -5.93 1.89
C MET A 127 -15.38 -7.45 1.81
N PRO A 128 -16.47 -8.24 1.81
CA PRO A 128 -16.35 -9.68 1.58
C PRO A 128 -15.95 -9.96 0.12
N ASP A 129 -15.02 -10.88 -0.09
CA ASP A 129 -14.49 -11.29 -1.42
C ASP A 129 -15.39 -12.34 -2.12
N GLY A 130 -16.55 -12.68 -1.53
CA GLY A 130 -17.41 -13.77 -2.02
C GLY A 130 -16.82 -15.17 -1.87
N SER A 131 -15.71 -15.32 -1.13
CA SER A 131 -15.10 -16.62 -0.84
C SER A 131 -16.10 -17.57 -0.17
N LYS A 132 -16.21 -18.81 -0.67
CA LYS A 132 -17.18 -19.83 -0.21
C LYS A 132 -17.12 -20.09 1.31
N HIS A 133 -15.96 -19.91 1.92
CA HIS A 133 -15.73 -20.15 3.35
C HIS A 133 -15.41 -18.86 4.13
N GLY A 134 -15.47 -17.69 3.48
CA GLY A 134 -15.21 -16.41 4.13
C GLY A 134 -13.76 -16.26 4.63
N GLU A 135 -12.82 -17.04 4.09
CA GLU A 135 -11.41 -17.07 4.53
C GLU A 135 -10.63 -15.80 4.12
N THR A 136 -11.09 -15.11 3.08
CA THR A 136 -10.48 -13.90 2.54
C THR A 136 -11.47 -12.75 2.46
N CYS A 137 -10.97 -11.54 2.64
CA CYS A 137 -11.71 -10.30 2.45
C CYS A 137 -10.90 -9.30 1.63
N ILE A 138 -11.59 -8.33 1.05
CA ILE A 138 -11.01 -7.25 0.27
C ILE A 138 -10.89 -6.03 1.18
N LEU A 139 -9.67 -5.59 1.42
CA LEU A 139 -9.35 -4.32 2.06
C LEU A 139 -9.27 -3.25 0.97
N ARG A 140 -10.28 -2.40 0.86
CA ARG A 140 -10.29 -1.25 -0.05
C ARG A 140 -9.85 0.00 0.69
N ILE A 141 -8.96 0.77 0.08
CA ILE A 141 -8.41 1.99 0.63
C ILE A 141 -8.81 3.12 -0.30
N HIS A 142 -9.53 4.07 0.27
CA HIS A 142 -10.07 5.22 -0.42
C HIS A 142 -9.14 6.40 -0.23
N ALA A 143 -8.77 7.02 -1.33
CA ALA A 143 -7.94 8.22 -1.35
C ALA A 143 -8.70 9.39 -2.00
N GLY A 144 -8.20 10.59 -1.76
CA GLY A 144 -8.69 11.78 -2.45
C GLY A 144 -8.09 11.90 -3.87
N PRO A 145 -8.61 12.84 -4.68
CA PRO A 145 -8.06 13.15 -5.99
C PRO A 145 -6.57 13.55 -5.89
N PRO A 146 -5.70 13.15 -6.82
CA PRO A 146 -5.97 12.47 -8.10
C PRO A 146 -5.83 10.93 -8.03
N TYR A 147 -5.78 10.35 -6.84
CA TYR A 147 -5.52 8.92 -6.69
C TYR A 147 -6.80 8.09 -6.81
N GLU A 148 -6.68 6.97 -7.52
CA GLU A 148 -7.71 5.95 -7.54
C GLU A 148 -7.68 5.12 -6.25
N ASP A 149 -8.84 4.55 -5.92
CA ASP A 149 -8.94 3.61 -4.82
C ASP A 149 -8.12 2.36 -5.14
N ILE A 150 -7.50 1.78 -4.12
CA ILE A 150 -6.75 0.54 -4.24
C ILE A 150 -7.34 -0.52 -3.32
N ALA A 151 -7.32 -1.78 -3.75
CA ALA A 151 -7.80 -2.88 -2.94
C ALA A 151 -6.78 -4.01 -2.83
N PHE A 152 -6.78 -4.67 -1.69
CA PHE A 152 -5.93 -5.82 -1.41
C PHE A 152 -6.75 -6.99 -0.89
N LYS A 153 -6.49 -8.18 -1.41
CA LYS A 153 -7.08 -9.42 -0.90
C LYS A 153 -6.28 -9.91 0.29
N ILE A 154 -6.88 -9.90 1.47
CA ILE A 154 -6.26 -10.28 2.74
C ILE A 154 -7.00 -11.43 3.40
N VAL A 155 -6.36 -12.10 4.36
CA VAL A 155 -7.00 -13.12 5.20
C VAL A 155 -8.04 -12.45 6.10
N ASN A 156 -9.24 -13.02 6.15
CA ASN A 156 -10.33 -12.58 7.01
C ASN A 156 -10.17 -13.19 8.41
N LYS A 157 -9.37 -12.54 9.25
CA LYS A 157 -9.22 -12.84 10.68
C LYS A 157 -9.48 -11.58 11.49
N GLU A 158 -9.85 -11.77 12.77
CA GLU A 158 -10.08 -10.64 13.67
C GLU A 158 -8.80 -9.85 13.94
N TRP A 159 -8.88 -8.53 13.83
CA TRP A 159 -7.75 -7.63 14.03
C TRP A 159 -7.56 -7.28 15.51
N GLU A 160 -6.30 -7.17 15.91
CA GLU A 160 -5.91 -6.63 17.21
C GLU A 160 -5.74 -5.11 17.07
N TYR A 161 -6.68 -4.34 17.60
CA TYR A 161 -6.67 -2.86 17.51
C TYR A 161 -5.77 -2.18 18.57
N ALA A 162 -5.18 -2.95 19.48
CA ALA A 162 -4.32 -2.39 20.51
C ALA A 162 -3.00 -1.86 19.90
N SER A 163 -2.73 -0.56 20.07
CA SER A 163 -1.47 0.05 19.61
C SER A 163 -0.23 -0.61 20.22
N LYS A 164 -0.31 -1.04 21.50
CA LYS A 164 0.75 -1.83 22.16
C LYS A 164 1.04 -3.19 21.50
N LYS A 165 0.11 -3.70 20.69
CA LYS A 165 0.22 -4.95 19.94
C LYS A 165 0.60 -4.73 18.48
N GLY A 166 1.00 -3.51 18.10
CA GLY A 166 1.49 -3.18 16.77
C GLY A 166 0.44 -2.62 15.81
N PHE A 167 -0.79 -2.36 16.27
CA PHE A 167 -1.77 -1.66 15.46
C PHE A 167 -1.34 -0.22 15.19
N ARG A 168 -1.38 0.18 13.92
CA ARG A 168 -1.12 1.55 13.50
C ARG A 168 -2.03 1.91 12.34
N CYS A 169 -2.68 3.07 12.42
CA CYS A 169 -3.42 3.67 11.32
C CYS A 169 -3.13 5.17 11.35
N SER A 170 -2.22 5.64 10.50
CA SER A 170 -1.76 7.05 10.51
C SER A 170 -1.42 7.51 9.09
N PHE A 171 -1.77 8.75 8.76
CA PHE A 171 -1.38 9.41 7.51
C PHE A 171 -0.40 10.54 7.81
N GLU A 172 0.85 10.39 7.39
CA GLU A 172 1.90 11.36 7.66
C GLU A 172 2.78 11.53 6.42
N ARG A 173 3.12 12.78 6.07
CA ARG A 173 4.06 13.10 4.98
C ARG A 173 3.69 12.46 3.63
N GLY A 174 2.39 12.32 3.34
CA GLY A 174 1.92 11.68 2.11
C GLY A 174 2.06 10.15 2.12
N ILE A 175 2.25 9.53 3.29
CA ILE A 175 2.31 8.07 3.44
C ILE A 175 1.18 7.64 4.37
N PHE A 176 0.34 6.75 3.87
CA PHE A 176 -0.68 6.08 4.66
C PHE A 176 -0.11 4.78 5.22
N HIS A 177 0.01 4.73 6.55
CA HIS A 177 0.46 3.55 7.28
C HIS A 177 -0.73 2.82 7.89
N LEU A 178 -0.93 1.56 7.50
CA LEU A 178 -1.92 0.67 8.09
C LEU A 178 -1.26 -0.65 8.47
N TYR A 179 -0.97 -0.82 9.76
CA TYR A 179 -0.36 -2.01 10.33
C TYR A 179 -1.41 -2.76 11.14
N ILE A 180 -1.64 -4.01 10.75
CA ILE A 180 -2.64 -4.88 11.34
C ILE A 180 -1.97 -6.18 11.77
N ASN A 181 -2.27 -6.61 12.99
CA ASN A 181 -1.93 -7.92 13.49
C ASN A 181 -3.21 -8.67 13.80
N PHE A 182 -3.22 -9.98 13.55
CA PHE A 182 -4.35 -10.82 13.87
C PHE A 182 -4.35 -11.22 15.34
N LYS A 183 -5.54 -11.29 15.93
CA LYS A 183 -5.69 -11.84 17.27
C LYS A 183 -5.26 -13.30 17.28
N ARG A 184 -4.42 -13.64 18.27
CA ARG A 184 -4.06 -15.03 18.54
C ARG A 184 -5.20 -15.66 19.33
N ALA A 185 -5.83 -16.68 18.75
CA ALA A 185 -6.82 -17.47 19.46
C ALA A 185 -6.12 -18.23 20.61
N ARG A 186 -6.34 -17.77 21.85
CA ARG A 186 -5.93 -18.55 23.02
C ARG A 186 -7.10 -19.46 23.40
N TYR A 187 -6.93 -20.75 23.15
CA TYR A 187 -7.82 -21.76 23.69
C TYR A 187 -7.79 -21.69 25.22
N ARG A 188 -8.93 -21.39 25.85
CA ARG A 188 -9.14 -21.54 27.30
C ARG A 188 -9.79 -22.90 27.52
N ARG A 189 -9.18 -23.71 28.37
CA ARG A 189 -9.65 -25.03 28.79
C ARG A 189 -10.71 -24.90 29.89
#